data_AF-A0A814M1M3-F1
#
_entry.id   AF-A0A814M1M3-F1
#
_cell.length_a   1.000
_cell.length_b   1.000
_cell.length_c   1.000
_cell.angle_alpha   90.00
_cell.angle_beta   90.00
_cell.angle_gamma   90.00
#
_symmetry.space_group_name_H-M   'P 1'
#
loop_
_entity.id
_entity.type
_entity.pdbx_description
1 polymer ?
#
loop_
_entity_poly.entity_id
_entity_poly.type
_entity_poly.pdbx_seq_one_letter_code
_entity_poly.pdbx_strand_id
1 'polypeptide(L)'
;MVNLRVKFNGKSVLPPLNKVFERLLSNQIKEYFLSSSILCAEQHGFRPSHSCESALHEIVSHCLSNLDSKLITALIFVDFKKAFDMIDPVLLIYKLLNYGFDNKAIKLITNYFKCRNQFVK
;
A
#
# COMPACT_ATOMS: atom_id res chain seq x y z
N MET A 1 27.15 0.52 -16.76
CA MET A 1 26.42 0.04 -15.56
C MET A 1 25.27 1.00 -15.32
N VAL A 2 24.11 0.77 -15.97
CA VAL A 2 22.97 1.69 -15.88
C VAL A 2 22.13 1.27 -14.67
N ASN A 3 22.14 2.10 -13.63
CA ASN A 3 21.20 2.00 -12.51
C ASN A 3 19.79 2.31 -13.05
N LEU A 4 19.08 1.27 -13.48
CA LEU A 4 17.66 1.37 -13.79
C LEU A 4 16.92 1.49 -12.47
N ARG A 5 16.65 2.73 -12.04
CA ARG A 5 15.58 3.04 -11.09
C ARG A 5 14.34 2.30 -11.57
N VAL A 6 13.86 1.36 -10.75
CA VAL A 6 12.61 0.63 -10.98
C VAL A 6 11.49 1.68 -11.11
N LYS A 7 11.04 1.93 -12.33
CA LYS A 7 9.83 2.74 -12.59
C LYS A 7 8.64 1.85 -12.27
N PHE A 8 7.97 2.11 -11.15
CA PHE A 8 6.64 1.58 -10.85
C PHE A 8 5.61 2.37 -11.67
N ASN A 9 5.69 2.24 -13.00
CA ASN A 9 4.53 2.53 -13.83
C ASN A 9 3.46 1.49 -13.44
N GLY A 10 2.25 1.94 -13.09
CA GLY A 10 1.19 1.16 -12.40
C GLY A 10 0.72 -0.17 -13.02
N LYS A 11 1.42 -0.73 -14.01
CA LYS A 11 1.34 -2.12 -14.47
C LYS A 11 2.74 -2.61 -14.86
N SER A 12 3.36 -3.44 -14.02
CA SER A 12 4.56 -4.19 -14.42
C SER A 12 4.13 -5.39 -15.28
N VAL A 13 4.64 -5.49 -16.50
CA VAL A 13 4.44 -6.68 -17.35
C VAL A 13 5.36 -7.78 -16.84
N LEU A 14 4.88 -8.52 -15.86
CA LEU A 14 5.60 -9.64 -15.25
C LEU A 14 5.27 -10.95 -15.99
N PRO A 15 6.22 -11.89 -16.07
CA PRO A 15 5.93 -13.26 -16.49
C PRO A 15 4.77 -13.85 -15.65
N PRO A 16 3.94 -14.76 -16.22
CA PRO A 16 2.79 -15.33 -15.52
C PRO A 16 3.13 -15.92 -14.14
N LEU A 17 4.26 -16.62 -14.03
CA LEU A 17 4.74 -17.20 -12.77
C LEU A 17 4.97 -16.14 -11.69
N ASN A 18 5.58 -15.01 -12.06
CA ASN A 18 5.82 -13.92 -11.12
C ASN A 18 4.53 -13.25 -10.65
N LYS A 19 3.50 -13.18 -11.50
CA LYS A 19 2.18 -12.68 -11.10
C LYS A 19 1.49 -13.60 -10.09
N VAL A 20 1.59 -14.91 -10.28
CA VAL A 20 1.06 -15.89 -9.33
C VAL A 20 1.77 -15.75 -7.99
N PHE A 21 3.10 -15.68 -8.01
CA PHE A 21 3.91 -15.50 -6.79
C PHE A 21 3.59 -14.18 -6.07
N GLU A 22 3.50 -13.06 -6.79
CA GLU A 22 3.14 -11.76 -6.23
C GLU A 22 1.75 -11.77 -5.60
N ARG A 23 0.79 -12.47 -6.22
CA ARG A 23 -0.55 -12.62 -5.67
C ARG A 23 -0.54 -13.43 -4.37
N LEU A 24 0.23 -14.52 -4.31
CA LEU A 24 0.38 -15.33 -3.09
C LEU A 24 1.00 -14.52 -1.96
N LEU A 25 2.10 -13.82 -2.23
CA LEU A 25 2.74 -12.92 -1.25
C LEU A 25 1.79 -11.81 -0.78
N SER A 26 1.09 -11.16 -1.72
CA SER A 26 0.15 -10.09 -1.39
C SER A 26 -0.98 -10.58 -0.50
N ASN A 27 -1.51 -11.77 -0.76
CA ASN A 27 -2.57 -12.36 0.06
C ASN A 27 -2.08 -12.65 1.48
N GLN A 28 -0.91 -13.29 1.64
CA GLN A 28 -0.33 -13.57 2.96
C GLN A 28 -0.09 -12.29 3.77
N ILE A 29 0.46 -11.24 3.14
CA ILE A 29 0.70 -9.96 3.80
C ILE A 29 -0.62 -9.30 4.23
N LYS A 30 -1.65 -9.34 3.38
CA LYS A 30 -2.97 -8.80 3.70
C LYS A 30 -3.61 -9.53 4.87
N GLU A 31 -3.60 -10.85 4.87
CA GLU A 31 -4.14 -11.67 5.96
C GLU A 31 -3.44 -11.38 7.28
N TYR A 32 -2.10 -11.27 7.26
CA TYR A 32 -1.34 -10.85 8.43
C TYR A 32 -1.80 -9.47 8.93
N PHE A 33 -1.84 -8.46 8.07
CA PHE A 33 -2.24 -7.10 8.45
C PHE A 33 -3.66 -6.96 8.98
N LEU A 34 -4.59 -7.78 8.47
CA LEU A 34 -5.97 -7.81 8.95
C LEU A 34 -6.07 -8.52 10.30
N SER A 35 -5.40 -9.67 10.46
CA SER A 35 -5.44 -10.45 11.71
C SER A 35 -4.72 -9.77 12.87
N SER A 36 -3.68 -8.98 12.59
CA SER A 36 -2.94 -8.21 13.60
C SER A 36 -3.44 -6.78 13.78
N SER A 37 -4.55 -6.38 13.12
CA SER A 37 -5.14 -5.03 13.21
C SER A 37 -4.13 -3.89 12.98
N ILE A 38 -3.17 -4.08 12.07
CA ILE A 38 -2.11 -3.09 11.78
C ILE A 38 -2.66 -1.90 10.97
N LEU A 39 -3.69 -2.15 10.16
CA LEU A 39 -4.29 -1.10 9.32
C LEU A 39 -5.14 -0.14 10.16
N CYS A 40 -5.04 1.14 9.85
CA CYS A 40 -5.90 2.18 10.41
C CYS A 40 -7.38 1.87 10.13
N ALA A 41 -8.26 2.16 11.09
CA ALA A 41 -9.68 1.81 10.97
C ALA A 41 -10.35 2.53 9.79
N GLU A 42 -9.95 3.76 9.54
CA GLU A 42 -10.40 4.69 8.51
C GLU A 42 -9.70 4.43 7.15
N GLN A 43 -8.85 3.39 7.05
CA GLN A 43 -8.23 3.04 5.78
C GLN A 43 -9.20 2.22 4.92
N HIS A 44 -9.82 2.86 3.93
CA HIS A 44 -10.69 2.18 2.97
C HIS A 44 -9.93 1.58 1.77
N GLY A 45 -8.79 2.19 1.39
CA GLY A 45 -7.98 1.72 0.27
C GLY A 45 -7.28 0.39 0.56
N PHE A 46 -7.28 -0.52 -0.42
CA PHE A 46 -6.61 -1.83 -0.36
C PHE A 46 -7.07 -2.75 0.78
N ARG A 47 -8.26 -2.50 1.35
CA ARG A 47 -8.86 -3.28 2.44
C ARG A 47 -10.11 -4.03 1.94
N PRO A 48 -10.30 -5.31 2.29
CA PRO A 48 -11.53 -6.01 1.95
C PRO A 48 -12.75 -5.34 2.59
N SER A 49 -13.88 -5.42 1.91
CA SER A 49 -15.17 -4.84 2.33
C SER A 49 -15.18 -3.31 2.50
N HIS A 50 -14.15 -2.61 2.02
CA HIS A 50 -14.11 -1.15 1.96
C HIS A 50 -13.97 -0.71 0.50
N SER A 51 -14.64 0.39 0.18
CA SER A 51 -14.66 0.95 -1.17
C SER A 51 -14.56 2.48 -1.13
N CYS A 52 -14.38 3.10 -2.29
CA CYS A 52 -14.40 4.56 -2.39
C CYS A 52 -15.75 5.13 -1.95
N GLU A 53 -16.85 4.42 -2.21
CA GLU A 53 -18.18 4.83 -1.76
C GLU A 53 -18.28 4.81 -0.23
N SER A 54 -17.75 3.78 0.43
CA SER A 54 -17.75 3.73 1.91
C SER A 54 -16.95 4.88 2.52
N ALA A 55 -15.79 5.23 1.93
CA ALA A 55 -14.96 6.34 2.39
C ALA A 55 -15.68 7.68 2.22
N LEU A 56 -16.31 7.88 1.06
CA LEU A 56 -17.07 9.10 0.78
C LEU A 56 -18.26 9.23 1.74
N HIS A 57 -18.98 8.13 1.97
CA HIS A 57 -20.12 8.11 2.88
C HIS A 57 -19.72 8.50 4.31
N GLU A 58 -18.61 7.96 4.81
CA GLU A 58 -18.09 8.28 6.14
C GLU A 58 -17.70 9.76 6.27
N ILE A 59 -16.96 10.30 5.29
CA ILE A 59 -16.58 11.73 5.25
C ILE A 59 -17.82 12.62 5.25
N VAL A 60 -18.80 12.32 4.38
CA VAL A 60 -20.04 13.11 4.27
C VAL A 60 -20.83 13.04 5.57
N SER A 61 -20.98 11.85 6.16
CA SER A 61 -21.66 11.67 7.44
C SER A 61 -21.01 12.48 8.56
N HIS A 62 -19.68 12.49 8.62
CA HIS A 62 -18.93 13.27 9.61
C HIS A 62 -19.13 14.79 9.43
N CYS A 63 -19.10 15.27 8.18
CA CYS A 63 -19.38 16.68 7.86
C CYS A 63 -20.82 17.08 8.25
N LEU A 64 -21.82 16.24 7.95
CA LEU A 64 -23.22 16.51 8.29
C LEU A 64 -23.43 16.54 9.81
N SER A 65 -22.88 15.57 10.55
CA SER A 65 -22.95 15.52 12.01
C SER A 65 -22.36 16.78 12.67
N ASN A 66 -21.23 17.26 12.15
CA ASN A 66 -20.60 18.47 12.66
C ASN A 66 -21.39 19.73 12.30
N LEU A 67 -22.00 19.77 11.11
CA LEU A 67 -22.88 20.85 10.69
C LEU A 67 -24.10 20.97 11.60
N ASP A 68 -24.75 19.84 11.91
CA ASP A 68 -25.89 19.78 12.84
C ASP A 68 -25.50 20.26 14.25
N SER A 69 -24.26 19.99 14.65
CA SER A 69 -23.67 20.44 15.92
C SER A 69 -23.17 21.89 15.90
N LYS A 70 -23.38 22.62 14.79
CA LYS A 70 -22.89 24.00 14.56
C LYS A 70 -21.36 24.14 14.68
N LEU A 71 -20.61 23.07 14.41
CA LEU A 71 -19.16 23.06 14.40
C LEU A 71 -18.63 23.42 13.01
N ILE A 72 -17.51 24.16 12.99
CA ILE A 72 -16.79 24.44 11.75
C ILE A 72 -15.92 23.22 11.40
N THR A 73 -16.14 22.65 10.22
CA THR A 73 -15.34 21.51 9.71
C THR A 73 -14.51 21.96 8.51
N ALA A 74 -13.22 21.61 8.51
CA ALA A 74 -12.32 21.81 7.38
C ALA A 74 -11.84 20.44 6.87
N LEU A 75 -11.77 20.30 5.55
CA LEU A 75 -11.34 19.06 4.90
C LEU A 75 -10.09 19.32 4.06
N ILE A 76 -9.04 18.54 4.29
CA ILE A 76 -7.74 18.67 3.61
C ILE A 76 -7.50 17.43 2.78
N PHE A 77 -7.36 17.62 1.47
CA PHE A 77 -7.02 16.55 0.53
C PHE A 77 -5.54 16.61 0.18
N VAL A 78 -4.84 15.48 0.31
CA VAL A 78 -3.42 15.34 -0.02
C VAL A 78 -3.26 14.23 -1.04
N ASP A 79 -2.59 14.53 -2.16
CA ASP A 79 -2.25 13.54 -3.18
C ASP A 79 -0.74 13.46 -3.39
N PHE A 80 -0.21 12.24 -3.47
CA PHE A 80 1.23 11.98 -3.61
C PHE A 80 1.58 11.71 -5.07
N LYS A 81 2.39 12.58 -5.66
CA LYS A 81 2.91 12.37 -7.02
C LYS A 81 3.78 11.10 -7.05
N LYS A 82 3.43 10.14 -7.90
CA LYS A 82 4.20 8.90 -8.09
C LYS A 82 4.51 8.16 -6.78
N ALA A 83 3.49 8.00 -5.92
CA ALA A 83 3.63 7.39 -4.59
C ALA A 83 4.46 6.10 -4.56
N PHE A 84 4.32 5.22 -5.56
CA PHE A 84 5.09 3.97 -5.64
C PHE A 84 6.56 4.16 -6.03
N ASP A 85 6.89 5.18 -6.82
CA ASP A 85 8.29 5.49 -7.20
C ASP A 85 9.04 6.19 -6.05
N MET A 86 8.33 6.75 -5.08
CA MET A 86 8.90 7.48 -3.94
C MET A 86 9.20 6.59 -2.73
N ILE A 87 8.94 5.28 -2.81
CA ILE A 87 9.17 4.37 -1.68
C ILE A 87 10.67 4.17 -1.49
N ASP A 88 11.21 4.65 -0.37
CA ASP A 88 12.57 4.38 0.06
C ASP A 88 12.69 2.92 0.57
N PRO A 89 13.58 2.09 -0.02
CA PRO A 89 13.73 0.69 0.37
C PRO A 89 14.17 0.48 1.83
N VAL A 90 15.00 1.37 2.37
CA VAL A 90 15.49 1.28 3.76
C VAL A 90 14.35 1.60 4.72
N LEU A 91 13.58 2.66 4.44
CA LEU A 91 12.42 3.02 5.24
C LEU A 91 11.34 1.93 5.19
N LEU A 92 11.13 1.31 4.03
CA LEU A 92 10.21 0.18 3.89
C LEU A 92 10.61 -1.00 4.77
N ILE A 93 11.90 -1.39 4.75
CA ILE A 93 12.41 -2.49 5.59
C ILE A 93 12.22 -2.16 7.07
N TYR A 94 12.53 -0.92 7.49
CA TYR A 94 12.33 -0.48 8.87
C TYR A 94 10.86 -0.56 9.31
N LYS A 95 9.93 -0.14 8.44
CA LYS A 95 8.49 -0.27 8.70
C LYS A 95 8.06 -1.74 8.84
N LEU A 96 8.54 -2.62 7.96
CA LEU A 96 8.22 -4.05 8.04
C LEU A 96 8.73 -4.69 9.34
N LEU A 97 9.93 -4.33 9.80
CA LEU A 97 10.44 -4.75 11.12
C LEU A 97 9.51 -4.28 12.25
N ASN A 98 9.10 -3.01 12.23
CA ASN A 98 8.20 -2.46 13.24
C ASN A 98 6.80 -3.08 13.21
N TYR A 99 6.33 -3.55 12.04
CA TYR A 99 5.09 -4.30 11.90
C TYR A 99 5.20 -5.77 12.33
N GLY A 100 6.38 -6.22 12.79
CA GLY A 100 6.60 -7.56 13.32
C GLY A 100 6.91 -8.62 12.26
N PHE A 101 7.33 -8.23 11.05
CA PHE A 101 7.80 -9.22 10.07
C PHE A 101 9.10 -9.87 10.52
N ASP A 102 9.22 -11.16 10.26
CA ASP A 102 10.44 -11.90 10.54
C ASP A 102 11.55 -11.59 9.52
N ASN A 103 12.79 -11.87 9.90
CA ASN A 103 13.96 -11.63 9.05
C ASN A 103 13.89 -12.41 7.73
N LYS A 104 13.21 -13.58 7.69
CA LYS A 104 13.07 -14.35 6.45
C LYS A 104 12.10 -13.68 5.49
N ALA A 105 10.93 -13.21 5.94
CA ALA A 105 9.99 -12.47 5.10
C ALA A 105 10.60 -11.17 4.58
N ILE A 106 11.30 -10.42 5.43
CA ILE A 106 11.99 -9.18 5.00
C ILE A 106 13.04 -9.49 3.95
N LYS A 107 13.84 -10.55 4.12
CA LYS A 107 14.83 -10.98 3.12
C LYS A 107 14.15 -11.39 1.80
N LEU A 108 13.04 -12.10 1.87
CA LEU A 108 12.25 -12.50 0.70
C LEU A 108 11.73 -11.29 -0.08
N ILE A 109 11.09 -10.34 0.62
CA ILE A 109 10.56 -9.10 0.04
C ILE A 109 11.68 -8.26 -0.56
N THR A 110 12.80 -8.11 0.17
CA THR A 110 13.97 -7.35 -0.30
C THR A 110 14.57 -7.96 -1.56
N ASN A 111 14.74 -9.28 -1.59
CA ASN A 111 15.24 -9.99 -2.77
C ASN A 111 14.27 -9.85 -3.95
N TYR A 112 12.97 -9.92 -3.69
CA TYR A 112 11.94 -9.73 -4.73
C TYR A 112 12.04 -8.35 -5.38
N PHE A 113 12.25 -7.28 -4.61
CA PHE A 113 12.44 -5.93 -5.15
C PHE A 113 13.80 -5.75 -5.87
N LYS A 114 14.87 -6.37 -5.39
CA LYS A 114 16.20 -6.31 -6.03
C LYS A 114 16.27 -7.05 -7.36
N CYS A 115 15.54 -8.16 -7.52
CA CYS A 115 15.61 -9.02 -8.71
C CYS A 115 14.74 -8.55 -9.88
N ARG A 116 14.12 -7.36 -9.83
CA ARG A 116 13.35 -6.82 -10.95
C ARG A 116 14.26 -6.08 -11.95
N ASN A 117 14.85 -6.83 -12.89
CA ASN A 117 15.37 -6.26 -14.14
C ASN A 117 14.30 -6.39 -15.23
N GLN A 118 13.81 -5.26 -15.74
CA GLN A 118 12.83 -5.26 -16.81
C GLN A 118 13.56 -5.21 -18.15
N PHE A 119 13.48 -6.29 -18.94
CA PHE A 119 14.00 -6.29 -20.31
C PHE A 119 12.92 -5.75 -21.23
N VAL A 120 13.11 -4.54 -21.75
CA VAL A 120 12.24 -3.94 -22.77
C VAL A 120 12.92 -4.19 -24.11
N LYS A 121 12.23 -4.86 -25.04
CA LYS A 121 12.66 -4.97 -26.44
C LYS A 121 12.29 -3.71 -27.19
#